data_AF-A0AAW0S7Z1-F1
#
_entry.id   AF-A0AAW0S7Z1-F1
#
_cell.length_a   1.000
_cell.length_b   1.000
_cell.length_c   1.000
_cell.angle_alpha   90.00
_cell.angle_beta   90.00
_cell.angle_gamma   90.00
#
_symmetry.space_group_name_H-M   'P 1'
#
loop_
_entity.id
_entity.type
_entity.pdbx_description
1 polymer ?
#
loop_
_entity_poly.entity_id
_entity_poly.type
_entity_poly.pdbx_seq_one_letter_code
_entity_poly.pdbx_strand_id
1 'polypeptide(L)'
;MKSPIILATLFAGSLAAVPLPLPGICDPNLLNCALVDTAIREARTVAWPFLPKCIHTEAAIKDAIEAFNYKIGCGQPPPEPEAPPADEQCDCKELNAAIEKGEGVLRLFIGCYKGYCEAVKEAIRVFKKRAGCKKEAGDMARDIEVTCRAA
;
A
#
# COMPACT_ATOMS: atom_id res chain seq x y z
N MET A 1 -23.07 54.10 8.93
CA MET A 1 -22.51 53.68 10.24
C MET A 1 -23.35 52.51 10.72
N LYS A 2 -22.91 51.28 11.02
CA LYS A 2 -21.60 50.71 11.32
C LYS A 2 -21.63 49.21 10.95
N SER A 3 -20.46 48.73 10.55
CA SER A 3 -19.96 47.41 10.16
C SER A 3 -20.74 46.13 10.53
N PRO A 4 -20.78 45.13 9.62
CA PRO A 4 -20.91 43.73 10.01
C PRO A 4 -19.54 43.15 10.36
N ILE A 5 -19.41 42.81 11.64
CA ILE A 5 -18.94 41.51 12.16
C ILE A 5 -17.68 40.93 11.50
N ILE A 6 -16.59 41.11 12.24
CA ILE A 6 -15.33 40.37 12.17
C ILE A 6 -15.62 38.87 12.30
N LEU A 7 -15.40 38.12 11.22
CA LEU A 7 -15.51 36.65 11.18
C LEU A 7 -14.29 36.09 10.42
N ALA A 8 -13.09 36.50 10.86
CA ALA A 8 -11.80 36.16 10.24
C ALA A 8 -10.85 35.45 11.22
N THR A 9 -11.36 34.69 12.19
CA THR A 9 -10.53 34.01 13.19
C THR A 9 -10.98 32.58 13.49
N LEU A 10 -11.13 31.73 12.47
CA LEU A 10 -11.42 30.30 12.69
C LEU A 10 -10.76 29.31 11.71
N PHE A 11 -9.65 29.70 11.05
CA PHE A 11 -8.82 28.76 10.29
C PHE A 11 -7.30 28.97 10.52
N ALA A 12 -6.92 29.23 11.77
CA ALA A 12 -5.54 29.00 12.24
C ALA A 12 -5.45 27.62 12.94
N GLY A 13 -6.23 26.65 12.46
CA GLY A 13 -6.16 25.27 12.91
C GLY A 13 -4.91 24.64 12.32
N SER A 14 -3.83 24.68 13.11
CA SER A 14 -2.73 23.71 13.15
C SER A 14 -2.59 22.83 11.90
N LEU A 15 -1.94 23.36 10.86
CA LEU A 15 -0.98 22.54 10.14
C LEU A 15 0.15 22.28 11.14
N ALA A 16 -0.05 21.33 12.06
CA ALA A 16 1.07 20.58 12.55
C ALA A 16 1.68 20.00 11.28
N ALA A 17 2.76 20.63 10.81
CA ALA A 17 3.63 20.07 9.80
C ALA A 17 4.05 18.73 10.40
N VAL A 18 3.31 17.67 10.08
CA VAL A 18 3.74 16.31 10.33
C VAL A 18 5.05 16.27 9.58
N PRO A 19 6.20 16.23 10.28
CA PRO A 19 7.48 16.17 9.58
C PRO A 19 7.36 14.93 8.72
N LEU A 20 7.32 15.13 7.39
CA LEU A 20 7.36 14.01 6.47
C LEU A 20 8.62 13.24 6.86
N PRO A 21 8.49 12.00 7.35
CA PRO A 21 9.65 11.25 7.79
C PRO A 21 10.60 11.15 6.61
N LEU A 22 11.82 11.65 6.80
CA LEU A 22 12.86 11.54 5.79
C LEU A 22 13.04 10.04 5.47
N PRO A 23 13.13 9.66 4.18
CA PRO A 23 13.33 8.28 3.79
C PRO A 23 14.61 7.75 4.46
N GLY A 24 14.53 6.57 5.08
CA GLY A 24 15.66 5.90 5.73
C GLY A 24 15.77 6.00 7.26
N ILE A 25 14.85 6.69 7.95
CA ILE A 25 14.78 6.69 9.43
C ILE A 25 13.56 5.90 9.88
N CYS A 26 13.64 4.57 9.80
CA CYS A 26 12.65 3.72 10.46
C CYS A 26 13.32 2.97 11.61
N ASP A 27 12.72 3.03 12.80
CA ASP A 27 13.14 2.25 13.95
C ASP A 27 12.41 0.90 13.89
N PRO A 28 13.12 -0.24 13.80
CA PRO A 28 12.51 -1.56 13.68
C PRO A 28 11.62 -1.94 14.87
N ASN A 29 11.78 -1.27 16.02
CA ASN A 29 11.03 -1.57 17.25
C ASN A 29 9.90 -0.58 17.54
N LEU A 30 9.85 0.55 16.83
CA LEU A 30 8.83 1.58 17.02
C LEU A 30 7.93 1.68 15.79
N LEU A 31 6.91 0.82 15.74
CA LEU A 31 5.91 0.85 14.68
C LEU A 31 5.17 2.20 14.67
N ASN A 32 5.29 2.93 13.56
CA ASN A 32 4.57 4.18 13.32
C ASN A 32 3.60 4.01 12.15
N CYS A 33 2.31 3.82 12.46
CA CYS A 33 1.28 3.60 11.45
C CYS A 33 1.01 4.81 10.54
N ALA A 34 1.23 6.04 11.02
CA ALA A 34 1.13 7.21 10.14
C ALA A 34 2.25 7.24 9.08
N LEU A 35 3.44 6.74 9.44
CA LEU A 35 4.53 6.55 8.48
C LEU A 35 4.20 5.40 7.50
N VAL A 36 3.58 4.31 7.96
CA VAL A 36 3.07 3.24 7.08
C VAL A 36 2.07 3.79 6.07
N ASP A 37 1.06 4.54 6.52
CA ASP A 37 0.05 5.14 5.64
C ASP A 37 0.68 6.08 4.59
N THR A 38 1.69 6.84 5.01
CA THR A 38 2.45 7.72 4.11
C THR A 38 3.19 6.89 3.07
N ALA A 39 3.92 5.85 3.49
CA ALA A 39 4.66 4.97 2.59
C ALA A 39 3.73 4.29 1.56
N ILE A 40 2.56 3.82 1.99
CA ILE A 40 1.56 3.20 1.12
C ILE A 40 1.03 4.19 0.08
N ARG A 41 0.75 5.44 0.49
CA ARG A 41 0.29 6.48 -0.45
C ARG A 41 1.34 6.79 -1.51
N GLU A 42 2.60 6.95 -1.11
CA GLU A 42 3.70 7.21 -2.06
C GLU A 42 3.93 5.99 -2.97
N ALA A 43 3.93 4.78 -2.42
CA ALA A 43 4.08 3.54 -3.18
C ALA A 43 2.96 3.36 -4.21
N ARG A 44 1.70 3.61 -3.83
CA ARG A 44 0.56 3.57 -4.75
C ARG A 44 0.73 4.57 -5.89
N THR A 45 1.20 5.78 -5.58
CA THR A 45 1.39 6.84 -6.58
C THR A 45 2.43 6.43 -7.64
N VAL A 46 3.55 5.82 -7.21
CA VAL A 46 4.61 5.36 -8.12
C VAL A 46 4.19 4.09 -8.88
N ALA A 47 3.47 3.17 -8.24
CA ALA A 47 3.02 1.93 -8.85
C ALA A 47 1.84 2.11 -9.84
N TRP A 48 1.03 3.17 -9.66
CA TRP A 48 -0.21 3.41 -10.39
C TRP A 48 -0.14 3.22 -11.92
N PRO A 49 0.89 3.73 -12.62
CA PRO A 49 0.97 3.62 -14.08
C PRO A 49 1.09 2.17 -14.58
N PHE A 50 1.52 1.24 -13.73
CA PHE A 50 1.81 -0.15 -14.06
C PHE A 50 0.75 -1.12 -13.53
N LEU A 51 -0.26 -0.63 -12.80
CA LEU A 51 -1.31 -1.48 -12.28
C LEU A 51 -2.21 -1.95 -13.43
N PRO A 52 -2.69 -3.21 -13.37
CA PRO A 52 -3.71 -3.70 -14.30
C PRO A 52 -4.86 -2.70 -14.39
N LYS A 53 -5.32 -2.40 -15.60
CA LYS A 53 -6.48 -1.51 -15.80
C LYS A 53 -7.73 -2.35 -16.02
N CYS A 54 -8.40 -2.68 -14.94
CA CYS A 54 -9.63 -3.46 -14.95
C CYS A 54 -10.61 -2.97 -13.89
N ILE A 55 -11.86 -3.47 -13.93
CA ILE A 55 -12.93 -3.05 -13.02
C ILE A 55 -12.62 -3.36 -11.55
N HIS A 56 -11.80 -4.39 -11.29
CA HIS A 56 -11.45 -4.84 -9.94
C HIS A 56 -10.17 -4.21 -9.37
N THR A 57 -9.43 -3.40 -10.13
CA THR A 57 -8.12 -2.86 -9.72
C THR A 57 -8.22 -2.06 -8.41
N GLU A 58 -9.13 -1.11 -8.34
CA GLU A 58 -9.26 -0.25 -7.15
C GLU A 58 -9.66 -1.04 -5.91
N ALA A 59 -10.58 -2.00 -6.07
CA ALA A 59 -10.97 -2.90 -4.99
C ALA A 59 -9.80 -3.79 -4.55
N ALA A 60 -9.02 -4.32 -5.50
CA ALA A 60 -7.84 -5.13 -5.22
C ALA A 60 -6.75 -4.33 -4.50
N ILE A 61 -6.53 -3.05 -4.85
CA ILE A 61 -5.60 -2.17 -4.13
C ILE A 61 -6.07 -1.97 -2.69
N LYS A 62 -7.36 -1.67 -2.51
CA LYS A 62 -7.93 -1.43 -1.18
C LYS A 62 -7.75 -2.66 -0.28
N ASP A 63 -8.18 -3.83 -0.76
CA ASP A 63 -8.10 -5.06 0.01
C ASP A 63 -6.63 -5.42 0.33
N ALA A 64 -5.71 -5.20 -0.63
CA ALA A 64 -4.29 -5.42 -0.43
C ALA A 64 -3.68 -4.49 0.64
N ILE A 65 -4.09 -3.21 0.67
CA ILE A 65 -3.66 -2.24 1.68
C ILE A 65 -4.18 -2.66 3.07
N GLU A 66 -5.43 -3.09 3.18
CA GLU A 66 -6.00 -3.57 4.44
C GLU A 66 -5.25 -4.80 4.96
N ALA A 67 -4.93 -5.75 4.07
CA ALA A 67 -4.16 -6.93 4.40
C ALA A 67 -2.72 -6.61 4.81
N PHE A 68 -2.07 -5.68 4.10
CA PHE A 68 -0.76 -5.16 4.48
C PHE A 68 -0.79 -4.56 5.88
N ASN A 69 -1.72 -3.63 6.13
CA ASN A 69 -1.86 -2.93 7.39
C ASN A 69 -2.12 -3.90 8.54
N TYR A 70 -2.96 -4.92 8.35
CA TYR A 70 -3.15 -5.96 9.35
C TYR A 70 -1.85 -6.70 9.68
N LYS A 71 -1.13 -7.17 8.66
CA LYS A 71 0.10 -7.96 8.84
C LYS A 71 1.23 -7.18 9.50
N ILE A 72 1.35 -5.88 9.22
CA ILE A 72 2.36 -5.02 9.82
C ILE A 72 1.94 -4.46 11.19
N GLY A 73 0.72 -4.76 11.65
CA GLY A 73 0.22 -4.38 12.98
C GLY A 73 -0.49 -3.01 13.04
N CYS A 74 -0.85 -2.43 11.90
CA CYS A 74 -1.53 -1.13 11.78
C CYS A 74 -3.01 -1.21 11.42
N GLY A 75 -3.60 -2.40 11.34
CA GLY A 75 -4.98 -2.59 10.92
C GLY A 75 -5.66 -3.78 11.61
N GLN A 76 -6.97 -3.86 11.42
CA GLN A 76 -7.77 -5.02 11.81
C GLN A 76 -7.68 -6.12 10.75
N PRO A 77 -7.89 -7.41 11.12
CA PRO A 77 -7.93 -8.49 10.15
C PRO A 77 -9.00 -8.23 9.10
N PRO A 78 -8.64 -8.09 7.81
CA PRO A 78 -9.63 -7.89 6.76
C PRO A 78 -10.37 -9.20 6.46
N PRO A 79 -11.58 -9.11 5.88
CA PRO A 79 -12.22 -10.27 5.29
C PRO A 79 -11.36 -10.81 4.13
N GLU A 80 -11.40 -12.11 3.92
CA GLU A 80 -10.70 -12.75 2.79
C GLU A 80 -11.40 -12.34 1.48
N PRO A 81 -10.67 -11.82 0.46
CA PRO A 81 -11.29 -11.36 -0.78
C PRO A 81 -11.83 -12.53 -1.61
N GLU A 82 -12.94 -12.29 -2.29
CA GLU A 82 -13.49 -13.20 -3.28
C GLU A 82 -12.88 -12.94 -4.66
N ALA A 83 -12.57 -14.02 -5.38
CA ALA A 83 -12.10 -13.92 -6.75
C ALA A 83 -13.26 -13.57 -7.69
N PRO A 84 -13.03 -12.71 -8.69
CA PRO A 84 -14.07 -12.33 -9.63
C PRO A 84 -14.42 -13.48 -10.58
N PRO A 85 -15.60 -13.43 -11.23
CA PRO A 85 -15.97 -14.32 -12.32
C PRO A 85 -14.89 -14.40 -13.42
N ALA A 86 -14.83 -15.52 -14.14
CA ALA A 86 -13.76 -15.80 -15.10
C ALA A 86 -13.67 -14.78 -16.25
N ASP A 87 -14.80 -14.21 -16.65
CA ASP A 87 -14.95 -13.17 -17.67
C ASP A 87 -14.58 -11.76 -17.18
N GLU A 88 -14.42 -11.57 -15.86
CA GLU A 88 -14.02 -10.32 -15.24
C GLU A 88 -12.56 -10.32 -14.72
N GLN A 89 -11.82 -11.41 -14.94
CA GLN A 89 -10.43 -11.54 -14.49
C GLN A 89 -9.50 -10.53 -15.20
N CYS A 90 -8.60 -9.91 -14.44
CA CYS A 90 -7.68 -8.91 -14.96
C CYS A 90 -6.47 -9.53 -15.67
N ASP A 91 -5.95 -8.86 -16.70
CA ASP A 91 -4.62 -9.15 -17.26
C ASP A 91 -3.54 -8.56 -16.34
N CYS A 92 -2.73 -9.43 -15.74
CA CYS A 92 -1.75 -9.05 -14.72
C CYS A 92 -0.30 -9.02 -15.23
N LYS A 93 -0.07 -8.94 -16.55
CA LYS A 93 1.29 -8.90 -17.14
C LYS A 93 2.17 -7.77 -16.58
N GLU A 94 1.61 -6.59 -16.35
CA GLU A 94 2.35 -5.43 -15.84
C GLU A 94 2.44 -5.39 -14.31
N LEU A 95 1.73 -6.28 -13.60
CA LEU A 95 1.65 -6.29 -12.14
C LEU A 95 3.03 -6.42 -11.48
N ASN A 96 3.95 -7.17 -12.07
CA ASN A 96 5.31 -7.31 -11.53
C ASN A 96 6.07 -5.98 -11.51
N ALA A 97 5.90 -5.14 -12.55
CA ALA A 97 6.50 -3.81 -12.56
C ALA A 97 5.86 -2.90 -11.51
N ALA A 98 4.54 -2.98 -11.31
CA ALA A 98 3.87 -2.25 -10.24
C ALA A 98 4.37 -2.66 -8.85
N ILE A 99 4.55 -3.96 -8.61
CA ILE A 99 5.08 -4.52 -7.36
C ILE A 99 6.50 -4.00 -7.12
N GLU A 100 7.40 -4.11 -8.09
CA GLU A 100 8.79 -3.66 -7.97
C GLU A 100 8.87 -2.17 -7.59
N LYS A 101 8.09 -1.33 -8.28
CA LYS A 101 8.05 0.12 -8.04
C LYS A 101 7.45 0.46 -6.67
N GLY A 102 6.34 -0.17 -6.30
CA GLY A 102 5.69 0.06 -5.01
C GLY A 102 6.54 -0.44 -3.85
N GLU A 103 7.08 -1.65 -3.94
CA GLU A 103 7.97 -2.24 -2.94
C GLU A 103 9.22 -1.38 -2.73
N GLY A 104 9.84 -0.90 -3.81
CA GLY A 104 11.00 -0.01 -3.73
C GLY A 104 10.73 1.22 -2.85
N VAL A 105 9.56 1.84 -2.98
CA VAL A 105 9.14 2.95 -2.11
C VAL A 105 8.90 2.45 -0.68
N LEU A 106 8.07 1.42 -0.49
CA LEU A 106 7.76 0.91 0.84
C LEU A 106 9.04 0.54 1.63
N ARG A 107 10.02 -0.08 0.96
CA ARG A 107 11.28 -0.49 1.57
C ARG A 107 12.09 0.70 2.08
N LEU A 108 12.10 1.83 1.36
CA LEU A 108 12.80 3.04 1.77
C LEU A 108 12.22 3.69 3.04
N PHE A 109 10.92 3.54 3.25
CA PHE A 109 10.22 4.17 4.36
C PHE A 109 10.05 3.25 5.57
N ILE A 110 9.73 1.97 5.35
CA ILE A 110 9.27 1.05 6.39
C ILE A 110 9.87 -0.36 6.26
N GLY A 111 10.87 -0.56 5.40
CA GLY A 111 11.47 -1.87 5.16
C GLY A 111 12.14 -2.50 6.38
N CYS A 112 12.46 -1.73 7.42
CA CYS A 112 13.04 -2.24 8.67
C CYS A 112 11.99 -2.81 9.64
N TYR A 113 10.69 -2.55 9.44
CA TYR A 113 9.67 -3.02 10.38
C TYR A 113 9.56 -4.54 10.37
N LYS A 114 9.46 -5.13 11.57
CA LYS A 114 9.19 -6.55 11.72
C LYS A 114 7.86 -6.90 11.04
N GLY A 115 7.84 -7.98 10.25
CA GLY A 115 6.64 -8.40 9.53
C GLY A 115 6.41 -7.66 8.21
N TYR A 116 7.28 -6.72 7.82
CA TYR A 116 7.21 -6.02 6.53
C TYR A 116 7.10 -6.99 5.35
N CYS A 117 7.97 -8.00 5.33
CA CYS A 117 8.03 -8.99 4.27
C CYS A 117 6.75 -9.82 4.15
N GLU A 118 6.25 -10.29 5.28
CA GLU A 118 5.00 -11.03 5.38
C GLU A 118 3.81 -10.15 4.96
N ALA A 119 3.84 -8.85 5.29
CA ALA A 119 2.83 -7.89 4.90
C ALA A 119 2.82 -7.66 3.38
N VAL A 120 3.98 -7.48 2.74
CA VAL A 120 4.07 -7.33 1.28
C VAL A 120 3.55 -8.58 0.57
N LYS A 121 3.97 -9.77 0.99
CA LYS A 121 3.52 -11.05 0.40
C LYS A 121 2.01 -11.21 0.52
N GLU A 122 1.44 -10.89 1.68
CA GLU A 122 0.01 -10.97 1.89
C GLU A 122 -0.76 -9.97 1.02
N ALA A 123 -0.28 -8.73 0.91
CA ALA A 123 -0.88 -7.71 0.06
C ALA A 123 -0.93 -8.15 -1.41
N ILE A 124 0.17 -8.71 -1.93
CA ILE A 124 0.24 -9.22 -3.30
C ILE A 124 -0.73 -10.40 -3.50
N ARG A 125 -0.78 -11.34 -2.55
CA ARG A 125 -1.71 -12.47 -2.59
C ARG A 125 -3.18 -11.99 -2.67
N VAL A 126 -3.55 -11.06 -1.80
CA VAL A 126 -4.89 -10.48 -1.72
C VAL A 126 -5.23 -9.71 -2.99
N PHE A 127 -4.30 -8.88 -3.49
CA PHE A 127 -4.47 -8.18 -4.77
C PHE A 127 -4.73 -9.16 -5.92
N LYS A 128 -3.85 -10.15 -6.10
CA LYS A 128 -3.95 -11.14 -7.18
C LYS A 128 -5.28 -11.89 -7.11
N LYS A 129 -5.73 -12.25 -5.91
CA LYS A 129 -7.01 -12.94 -5.70
C LYS A 129 -8.19 -12.04 -6.07
N ARG A 130 -8.25 -10.82 -5.55
CA ARG A 130 -9.35 -9.88 -5.80
C ARG A 130 -9.42 -9.41 -7.25
N ALA A 131 -8.28 -9.23 -7.91
CA ALA A 131 -8.19 -8.91 -9.32
C ALA A 131 -8.42 -10.13 -10.25
N GLY A 132 -8.42 -11.35 -9.70
CA GLY A 132 -8.55 -12.56 -10.51
C GLY A 132 -7.34 -12.85 -11.39
N CYS A 133 -6.14 -12.46 -10.97
CA CYS A 133 -4.90 -12.82 -11.68
C CYS A 133 -4.74 -14.35 -11.67
N LYS A 134 -4.63 -14.96 -12.87
CA LYS A 134 -4.31 -16.38 -12.98
C LYS A 134 -2.91 -16.63 -12.45
N LYS A 135 -2.71 -17.73 -11.71
CA LYS A 135 -1.37 -18.19 -11.30
C LYS A 135 -0.65 -18.70 -12.55
N GLU A 136 0.29 -17.95 -13.10
CA GLU A 136 1.20 -18.50 -14.08
C GLU A 136 2.31 -19.28 -13.36
N ALA A 137 2.82 -20.34 -13.98
CA ALA A 137 3.82 -21.22 -13.37
C ALA A 137 5.13 -20.49 -12.96
N GLY A 138 5.38 -19.29 -13.48
CA GLY A 138 6.50 -18.42 -13.13
C GLY A 138 6.26 -17.49 -11.92
N ASP A 139 5.01 -17.31 -11.46
CA ASP A 139 4.66 -16.42 -10.35
C ASP A 139 5.16 -16.95 -9.00
N MET A 140 5.22 -18.28 -8.83
CA MET A 140 5.69 -18.90 -7.58
C MET A 140 7.18 -18.64 -7.31
N ALA A 141 7.98 -18.41 -8.35
CA ALA A 141 9.42 -18.15 -8.20
C ALA A 141 9.70 -16.68 -7.84
N ARG A 142 8.89 -15.72 -8.31
CA ARG A 142 9.04 -14.29 -8.00
C ARG A 142 8.27 -13.82 -6.77
N ASP A 143 7.22 -14.52 -6.34
CA ASP A 143 6.58 -14.26 -5.03
C ASP A 143 7.56 -14.51 -3.86
N ILE A 144 8.66 -15.25 -4.10
CA ILE A 144 9.79 -15.48 -3.18
C ILE A 144 10.91 -14.42 -3.37
N GLU A 145 10.92 -13.71 -4.50
CA GLU A 145 11.94 -12.74 -4.92
C GLU A 145 11.49 -11.27 -4.76
N VAL A 146 10.28 -11.01 -4.24
CA VAL A 146 9.99 -9.77 -3.49
C VAL A 146 11.14 -9.62 -2.50
N THR A 147 11.90 -8.53 -2.59
CA THR A 147 13.28 -8.38 -2.13
C THR A 147 13.42 -8.32 -0.60
N CYS A 148 12.91 -9.32 0.09
CA CYS A 148 13.14 -9.65 1.49
C CYS A 148 14.57 -10.14 1.77
N ARG A 149 15.55 -9.77 0.93
CA ARG A 149 16.94 -9.83 1.35
C ARG A 149 17.12 -8.79 2.44
N ALA A 150 17.26 -9.29 3.67
CA ALA A 150 17.74 -8.55 4.81
C ALA A 150 18.87 -7.61 4.37
N ALA A 151 18.76 -6.33 4.76
CA ALA A 151 19.93 -5.45 4.77
C ALA A 151 20.97 -6.03 5.73
#